data_AF-A0A958DDZ3-F1
#
_entry.id   AF-A0A958DDZ3-F1
#
_cell.length_a   1.000
_cell.length_b   1.000
_cell.length_c   1.000
_cell.angle_alpha   90.00
_cell.angle_beta   90.00
_cell.angle_gamma   90.00
#
_symmetry.space_group_name_H-M   'P 1'
#
loop_
_entity.id
_entity.type
_entity.pdbx_description
1 polymer ?
#
loop_
_entity_poly.entity_id
_entity_poly.type
_entity_poly.pdbx_seq_one_letter_code
_entity_poly.pdbx_strand_id
1 'polypeptide(L)'
;MKAALYRGWLILLLLMPLVGHTGTITTPEIVAQTTRAALSCMRWMPVGLCFWLRCSLSGCSVRTSIKVGHYQPDAVVSAYNELGGNPWVEIRSTLGVAQRTAANG
;
A
#
# COMPACT_ATOMS: atom_id res chain seq x y z
N MET A 1 44.39 8.33 -16.38
CA MET A 1 44.07 7.02 -15.77
C MET A 1 42.84 7.06 -14.87
N LYS A 2 42.77 7.92 -13.84
CA LYS A 2 41.60 8.03 -12.93
C LYS A 2 40.27 8.30 -13.65
N ALA A 3 40.25 9.21 -14.63
CA ALA A 3 39.03 9.55 -15.39
C ALA A 3 38.44 8.39 -16.22
N ALA A 4 39.28 7.47 -16.71
CA ALA A 4 38.84 6.27 -17.43
C ALA A 4 38.22 5.24 -16.48
N LEU A 5 38.78 5.11 -15.27
CA LEU A 5 38.21 4.28 -14.21
C LEU A 5 36.85 4.82 -13.73
N TYR A 6 36.71 6.14 -13.54
CA TYR A 6 35.43 6.76 -13.20
C TYR A 6 34.36 6.58 -14.29
N ARG A 7 34.74 6.73 -15.57
CA ARG A 7 33.84 6.48 -16.70
C ARG A 7 33.40 5.02 -16.78
N GLY A 8 34.30 4.07 -16.56
CA GLY A 8 33.97 2.64 -16.51
C GLY A 8 32.99 2.31 -15.37
N TRP A 9 33.17 2.93 -14.20
CA TRP A 9 32.30 2.73 -13.04
C TRP A 9 30.89 3.33 -13.23
N LEU A 10 30.79 4.51 -13.84
CA LEU A 10 29.52 5.14 -14.20
C LEU A 10 28.73 4.30 -15.22
N ILE A 11 29.41 3.75 -16.23
CA ILE A 11 28.79 2.85 -17.21
C ILE A 11 28.29 1.57 -16.52
N LEU A 12 29.09 0.98 -15.62
CA LEU A 12 28.69 -0.22 -14.87
C LEU A 12 27.48 0.02 -13.94
N LEU A 13 27.41 1.19 -13.30
CA LEU A 13 26.25 1.61 -12.48
C LEU A 13 24.98 1.81 -13.32
N LEU A 14 25.11 2.33 -14.55
CA LEU A 14 23.98 2.50 -15.48
C LEU A 14 23.48 1.18 -16.10
N LEU A 15 24.32 0.15 -16.13
CA LEU A 15 24.00 -1.17 -16.69
C LEU A 15 23.45 -2.16 -15.66
N MET A 16 23.36 -1.80 -14.37
CA MET A 16 22.74 -2.66 -13.37
C MET A 16 21.20 -2.72 -13.60
N PRO A 17 20.63 -3.91 -13.88
CA PRO A 17 19.18 -4.04 -13.96
C PRO A 17 18.58 -3.79 -12.56
N LEU A 18 17.50 -3.01 -12.50
CA LEU A 18 16.70 -2.94 -11.29
C LEU A 18 16.19 -4.35 -10.96
N VAL A 19 16.51 -4.84 -9.76
CA VAL A 19 15.92 -6.09 -9.26
C VAL A 19 14.44 -5.85 -9.00
N GLY A 20 13.60 -6.26 -9.95
CA GLY A 20 12.17 -6.38 -9.74
C GLY A 20 11.89 -7.54 -8.81
N HIS A 21 11.27 -7.28 -7.65
CA HIS A 21 10.83 -8.34 -6.76
C HIS A 21 9.50 -8.90 -7.27
N THR A 22 9.53 -10.09 -7.87
CA THR A 22 8.32 -10.85 -8.17
C THR A 22 7.94 -11.69 -6.96
N GLY A 23 7.22 -11.09 -6.02
CA GLY A 23 6.72 -11.78 -4.83
C GLY A 23 5.24 -12.15 -4.96
N THR A 24 4.85 -13.30 -4.43
CA THR A 24 3.45 -13.53 -4.06
C THR A 24 3.16 -12.87 -2.73
N ILE A 25 1.95 -12.36 -2.55
CA ILE A 25 1.53 -11.76 -1.28
C ILE A 25 0.12 -12.24 -0.90
N THR A 26 -0.09 -12.47 0.38
CA THR A 26 -1.37 -12.89 0.95
C THR A 26 -2.04 -11.72 1.68
N THR A 27 -3.34 -11.81 1.92
CA THR A 27 -4.08 -10.78 2.69
C THR A 27 -3.49 -10.57 4.10
N PRO A 28 -3.13 -11.61 4.86
CA PRO A 28 -2.49 -11.43 6.16
C PRO A 28 -1.15 -10.69 6.07
N GLU A 29 -0.35 -10.93 5.03
CA GLU A 29 0.91 -10.22 4.82
C GLU A 29 0.68 -8.76 4.46
N ILE A 30 -0.29 -8.45 3.59
CA ILE A 30 -0.68 -7.07 3.27
C ILE A 30 -1.10 -6.34 4.55
N VAL A 31 -1.97 -6.95 5.36
CA VAL A 31 -2.43 -6.35 6.63
C VAL A 31 -1.25 -6.13 7.58
N ALA A 32 -0.38 -7.12 7.74
CA ALA A 32 0.78 -7.02 8.61
C ALA A 32 1.76 -5.92 8.15
N GLN A 33 2.10 -5.88 6.87
CA GLN A 33 3.01 -4.88 6.29
C GLN A 33 2.40 -3.47 6.34
N THR A 34 1.13 -3.32 5.98
CA THR A 34 0.42 -2.04 6.01
C THR A 34 0.31 -1.51 7.43
N THR A 35 0.00 -2.38 8.41
CA THR A 35 -0.09 -1.98 9.82
C THR A 35 1.28 -1.56 10.37
N ARG A 36 2.35 -2.29 10.03
CA ARG A 36 3.72 -1.91 10.39
C ARG A 36 4.13 -0.57 9.80
N ALA A 37 3.69 -0.26 8.58
CA ALA A 37 3.99 0.99 7.88
C ALA A 37 2.91 2.08 8.09
N ALA A 38 1.94 1.87 8.98
CA ALA A 38 0.76 2.74 9.07
C ALA A 38 1.16 4.19 9.33
N LEU A 39 2.01 4.43 10.34
CA LEU A 39 2.41 5.78 10.72
C LEU A 39 3.29 6.48 9.67
N SER A 40 4.03 5.74 8.84
CA SER A 40 4.86 6.31 7.77
C SER A 40 4.06 6.60 6.49
N CYS A 41 3.02 5.83 6.20
CA CYS A 41 2.27 5.92 4.93
C CYS A 41 0.97 6.71 5.05
N MET A 42 0.26 6.61 6.18
CA MET A 42 -1.08 7.20 6.32
C MET A 42 -1.07 8.72 6.57
N ARG A 43 0.12 9.34 6.72
CA ARG A 43 0.28 10.76 7.10
C ARG A 43 -0.61 11.12 8.30
N TRP A 44 -0.48 10.35 9.37
CA TRP A 44 -1.29 10.53 10.56
C TRP A 44 -1.02 11.89 11.19
N MET A 45 -2.05 12.72 11.33
CA MET A 45 -1.93 14.06 11.89
C MET A 45 -3.13 14.42 12.78
N PRO A 46 -2.92 14.89 14.02
CA PRO A 46 -3.98 15.54 14.79
C PRO A 46 -4.34 16.86 14.11
N VAL A 47 -5.57 16.98 13.63
CA VAL A 47 -6.07 18.18 12.94
C VAL A 47 -7.10 18.97 13.77
N GLY A 48 -7.49 18.45 14.93
CA GLY A 48 -8.42 19.14 15.84
C GLY A 48 -8.99 18.22 16.91
N LEU A 49 -10.08 18.67 17.52
CA LEU A 49 -10.85 17.94 18.52
C LEU A 49 -12.32 17.85 18.11
N CYS A 50 -12.96 16.74 18.47
CA CYS A 50 -14.40 16.53 18.35
C CYS A 50 -14.99 16.49 19.76
N PHE A 51 -16.11 17.18 19.95
CA PHE A 51 -16.87 17.17 21.21
C PHE A 51 -18.18 16.41 20.99
N TRP A 52 -18.38 15.36 21.76
CA TRP A 52 -19.56 14.49 21.70
C TRP A 52 -20.35 14.64 22.99
N LEU A 53 -21.66 14.81 22.92
CA LEU A 53 -22.51 14.74 24.11
C LEU A 53 -22.91 13.28 24.36
N ARG A 54 -22.48 12.71 25.48
CA ARG A 54 -22.89 11.36 25.91
C ARG A 54 -23.83 11.48 27.11
N CYS A 55 -25.07 11.05 26.93
CA CYS A 55 -26.07 11.01 27.99
C CYS A 55 -26.32 9.59 28.50
N SER A 56 -26.55 9.48 29.81
CA SER A 56 -27.03 8.30 30.50
C SER A 56 -28.20 8.68 31.41
N LEU A 57 -28.82 7.70 32.07
CA LEU A 57 -29.92 7.94 33.01
C LEU A 57 -29.56 8.93 34.14
N SER A 58 -28.29 8.99 34.55
CA SER A 58 -27.79 9.91 35.58
C SER A 58 -27.42 11.32 35.08
N GLY A 59 -27.57 11.59 33.78
CA GLY A 59 -27.24 12.89 33.19
C GLY A 59 -26.32 12.81 31.97
N CYS A 60 -25.90 13.97 31.48
CA CYS A 60 -25.09 14.12 30.27
C CYS A 60 -23.67 14.61 30.57
N SER A 61 -22.71 14.13 29.80
CA SER A 61 -21.30 14.53 29.88
C SER A 61 -20.73 14.75 28.47
N VAL A 62 -19.92 15.80 28.30
CA VAL A 62 -19.16 16.01 27.06
C VAL A 62 -17.97 15.06 27.03
N ARG A 63 -17.78 14.36 25.92
CA ARG A 63 -16.64 13.48 25.63
C ARG A 63 -15.83 14.11 24.51
N THR A 64 -14.54 14.23 24.74
CA THR A 64 -13.62 14.80 23.76
C THR A 64 -12.86 13.67 23.06
N SER A 65 -12.78 13.74 21.74
CA SER A 65 -11.96 12.84 20.92
C SER A 65 -11.03 13.65 20.02
N ILE A 66 -9.90 13.08 19.64
CA ILE A 66 -8.99 13.72 18.68
C ILE A 66 -9.55 13.54 17.27
N LYS A 67 -9.60 14.63 16.51
CA LYS A 67 -9.85 14.58 15.07
C LYS A 67 -8.52 14.30 14.37
N VAL A 68 -8.46 13.17 13.67
CA VAL A 68 -7.26 12.74 12.95
C VAL A 68 -7.48 12.94 11.46
N GLY A 69 -6.57 13.66 10.81
CA GLY A 69 -6.40 13.62 9.37
C GLY A 69 -5.54 12.42 9.00
N HIS A 70 -6.00 11.62 8.05
CA HIS A 70 -5.24 10.52 7.48
C HIS A 70 -5.48 10.46 5.97
N TYR A 71 -4.48 9.98 5.24
CA TYR A 71 -4.60 9.66 3.82
C TYR A 71 -4.97 8.19 3.68
N GLN A 72 -6.18 7.93 3.15
CA GLN A 72 -6.63 6.60 2.75
C GLN A 72 -6.73 6.58 1.22
N PRO A 73 -6.08 5.65 0.52
CA PRO A 73 -6.22 5.56 -0.92
C PRO A 73 -7.63 5.07 -1.28
N ASP A 74 -8.25 5.71 -2.28
CA ASP A 74 -9.58 5.34 -2.78
C ASP A 74 -9.55 4.08 -3.67
N ALA A 75 -8.37 3.73 -4.19
CA ALA A 75 -8.16 2.57 -5.05
C ALA A 75 -6.78 1.94 -4.84
N VAL A 76 -6.71 0.62 -5.03
CA VAL A 76 -5.46 -0.15 -5.10
C VAL A 76 -5.34 -0.70 -6.52
N VAL A 77 -4.23 -0.39 -7.19
CA VAL A 77 -3.95 -0.84 -8.55
C VAL A 77 -2.90 -1.95 -8.50
N SER A 78 -3.21 -3.10 -9.09
CA SER A 78 -2.24 -4.20 -9.27
C SER A 78 -1.83 -4.26 -10.74
N ALA A 79 -0.54 -4.11 -11.02
CA ALA A 79 0.03 -4.25 -12.35
C ALA A 79 0.91 -5.51 -12.41
N TYR A 80 0.71 -6.34 -13.43
CA TYR A 80 1.41 -7.61 -13.63
C TYR A 80 1.36 -8.00 -15.11
N ASN A 81 2.32 -8.81 -15.54
CA ASN A 81 2.54 -9.10 -16.96
C ASN A 81 1.54 -10.11 -17.54
N GLU A 82 1.06 -11.04 -16.71
CA GLU A 82 0.26 -12.18 -17.18
C GLU A 82 -1.21 -12.06 -16.78
N LEU A 83 -2.14 -12.36 -17.69
CA LEU A 83 -3.56 -12.36 -17.36
C LEU A 83 -3.89 -13.36 -16.23
N GLY A 84 -4.58 -12.87 -15.20
CA GLY A 84 -4.79 -13.64 -13.98
C GLY A 84 -3.49 -13.97 -13.24
N GLY A 85 -2.46 -13.15 -13.40
CA GLY A 85 -1.16 -13.24 -12.74
C GLY A 85 -1.01 -12.27 -11.56
N ASN A 86 -2.11 -11.82 -10.93
CA ASN A 86 -2.05 -10.92 -9.79
C ASN A 86 -1.16 -11.51 -8.67
N PRO A 87 -0.19 -10.77 -8.11
CA PRO A 87 0.67 -11.27 -7.03
C PRO A 87 -0.10 -11.54 -5.74
N TRP A 88 -1.23 -10.86 -5.51
CA TRP A 88 -2.14 -11.10 -4.40
C TRP A 88 -2.89 -12.42 -4.62
N VAL A 89 -2.54 -13.43 -3.83
CA VAL A 89 -2.98 -14.83 -3.99
C VAL A 89 -4.50 -14.96 -4.02
N GLU A 90 -5.20 -14.31 -3.10
CA GLU A 90 -6.65 -14.40 -2.97
C GLU A 90 -7.36 -13.73 -4.16
N ILE A 91 -6.88 -12.57 -4.61
CA ILE A 91 -7.41 -11.89 -5.81
C ILE A 91 -7.13 -12.71 -7.06
N ARG A 92 -5.94 -13.29 -7.19
CA ARG A 92 -5.60 -14.17 -8.30
C ARG A 92 -6.52 -15.38 -8.36
N SER A 93 -6.80 -16.00 -7.22
CA SER A 93 -7.68 -17.18 -7.15
C SER A 93 -9.14 -16.87 -7.51
N THR A 94 -9.61 -15.66 -7.23
CA THR A 94 -11.01 -15.26 -7.42
C THR A 94 -11.27 -14.60 -8.77
N LEU A 95 -10.39 -13.70 -9.21
CA LEU A 95 -10.58 -12.91 -10.43
C LEU A 95 -9.75 -13.43 -11.61
N GLY A 96 -8.74 -14.26 -11.38
CA GLY A 96 -7.80 -14.65 -12.43
C GLY A 96 -8.44 -15.38 -13.61
N VAL A 97 -9.47 -16.20 -13.36
CA VAL A 97 -10.24 -16.86 -14.44
C VAL A 97 -11.06 -15.84 -15.21
N ALA A 98 -11.77 -14.94 -14.52
CA ALA A 98 -12.59 -13.90 -15.15
C ALA A 98 -11.74 -13.02 -16.09
N GLN A 99 -10.51 -12.68 -15.70
CA GLN A 99 -9.60 -11.91 -16.53
C GLN A 99 -9.17 -12.63 -17.80
N ARG A 100 -8.86 -13.93 -17.71
CA ARG A 100 -8.49 -14.74 -18.88
C ARG A 100 -9.68 -14.89 -19.82
N THR A 101 -10.88 -15.13 -19.28
CA THR A 101 -12.11 -15.24 -20.07
C THR A 101 -12.42 -13.92 -20.77
N ALA A 102 -12.33 -12.77 -20.07
CA ALA A 102 -12.61 -11.47 -20.65
C ALA A 102 -11.66 -11.08 -21.80
N ALA A 103 -10.42 -11.57 -21.78
CA ALA A 103 -9.46 -11.29 -22.84
C ALA A 103 -9.60 -12.19 -24.07
N ASN A 104 -10.19 -13.38 -23.90
CA ASN A 104 -10.35 -14.39 -24.95
C ASN A 104 -11.80 -14.51 -25.45
N GLY A 105 -12.71 -13.70 -24.91
CA GLY A 105 -14.14 -13.68 -25.22
C GLY A 105 -14.49 -12.76 -26.38
#